data_AF-A0A1E7LX64-F1
#
_entry.id   AF-A0A1E7LX64-F1
#
_cell.length_a   1.000
_cell.length_b   1.000
_cell.length_c   1.000
_cell.angle_alpha   90.00
_cell.angle_beta   90.00
_cell.angle_gamma   90.00
#
_symmetry.space_group_name_H-M   'P 1'
#
loop_
_entity.id
_entity.type
_entity.pdbx_description
1 polymer ?
#
loop_
_entity_poly.entity_id
_entity_poly.type
_entity_poly.pdbx_seq_one_letter_code
_entity_poly.pdbx_strand_id
1 'polypeptide(L)'
;MITLSLDGQPPLPAPHPHPVYVHAVTGRPAGGRILAVLTGSRADRDVAAHAGQLAARTGTKLTAAVALRSTGYSISALLHLVRARRLAAQADAVLAPRTEALTKAGHYQAVTVLLPARTNPYHRLPARTLRRLAHRTHTDTVITSVPIHPPGSHFTRLRPDHPCAVRDRTHAGTADP
;
A
#
# COMPACT_ATOMS: atom_id res chain seq x y z
N MET A 1 22.39 -41.40 4.77
CA MET A 1 21.28 -40.46 5.02
C MET A 1 20.75 -40.06 3.65
N ILE A 2 19.64 -40.67 3.23
CA ILE A 2 19.21 -40.76 1.83
C ILE A 2 18.06 -39.77 1.63
N THR A 3 18.30 -38.75 0.83
CA THR A 3 17.25 -37.87 0.29
C THR A 3 16.57 -38.60 -0.85
N LEU A 4 15.35 -39.08 -0.60
CA LEU A 4 14.45 -39.59 -1.62
C LEU A 4 14.06 -38.42 -2.54
N SER A 5 14.70 -38.37 -3.71
CA SER A 5 14.27 -37.54 -4.84
C SER A 5 13.14 -38.30 -5.55
N LEU A 6 11.91 -37.79 -5.46
CA LEU A 6 10.82 -38.25 -6.33
C LEU A 6 10.97 -37.57 -7.69
N ASP A 7 11.27 -38.41 -8.69
CA ASP A 7 11.08 -38.27 -10.13
C ASP A 7 10.61 -36.92 -10.70
N GLY A 8 11.45 -36.33 -11.54
CA GLY A 8 11.03 -35.77 -12.83
C GLY A 8 10.14 -34.53 -12.87
N GLN A 9 9.80 -33.91 -11.74
CA GLN A 9 8.99 -32.68 -11.74
C GLN A 9 9.87 -31.49 -12.20
N PRO A 10 9.55 -30.78 -13.31
CA PRO A 10 10.23 -29.52 -13.60
C PRO A 10 10.02 -28.58 -12.40
N PRO A 11 11.02 -27.74 -12.05
CA PRO A 11 10.86 -26.79 -10.96
C PRO A 11 9.58 -26.00 -11.24
N LEU A 12 8.62 -26.09 -10.31
CA LEU A 12 7.38 -25.33 -10.39
C LEU A 12 7.75 -23.88 -10.73
N PRO A 13 7.19 -23.30 -11.80
CA PRO A 13 7.49 -21.91 -12.13
C PRO A 13 7.20 -21.07 -10.89
N ALA A 14 8.22 -20.31 -10.45
CA ALA A 14 8.06 -19.41 -9.32
C ALA A 14 6.79 -18.58 -9.56
N PRO A 15 5.89 -18.46 -8.57
CA PRO A 15 4.63 -17.75 -8.76
C PRO A 15 4.92 -16.37 -9.35
N HIS A 16 4.33 -16.08 -10.51
CA HIS A 16 4.53 -14.80 -11.16
C HIS A 16 4.16 -13.68 -10.18
N PRO A 17 5.04 -12.70 -9.94
CA PRO A 17 4.73 -11.59 -9.05
C PRO A 17 3.48 -10.89 -9.57
N HIS A 18 2.51 -10.65 -8.68
CA HIS A 18 1.31 -9.93 -9.08
C HIS A 18 1.70 -8.49 -9.45
N PRO A 19 1.01 -7.84 -10.39
CA PRO A 19 1.35 -6.48 -10.81
C PRO A 19 1.18 -5.52 -9.63
N VAL A 20 2.30 -4.97 -9.15
CA VAL A 20 2.35 -3.88 -8.16
C VAL A 20 2.41 -2.55 -8.90
N TYR A 21 1.50 -1.64 -8.56
CA TYR A 21 1.42 -0.30 -9.13
C TYR A 21 1.94 0.72 -8.13
N VAL A 22 3.00 1.43 -8.50
CA VAL A 22 3.59 2.53 -7.73
C VAL A 22 3.18 3.85 -8.38
N HIS A 23 2.71 4.80 -7.58
CA HIS A 23 2.23 6.09 -8.03
C HIS A 23 2.80 7.23 -7.19
N ALA A 24 3.31 8.27 -7.84
CA ALA A 24 3.54 9.57 -7.20
C ALA A 24 2.23 10.35 -7.12
N VAL A 25 1.97 11.02 -6.00
CA VAL A 25 0.82 11.91 -5.82
C VAL A 25 1.17 13.30 -6.35
N THR A 26 0.48 13.76 -7.39
CA THR A 26 0.71 15.11 -7.95
C THR A 26 0.45 16.21 -6.91
N GLY A 27 1.26 17.26 -6.96
CA GLY A 27 1.12 18.43 -6.08
C GLY A 27 1.63 18.20 -4.65
N ARG A 28 2.41 17.14 -4.42
CA ARG A 28 3.10 16.91 -3.15
C ARG A 28 4.62 16.96 -3.34
N PRO A 29 5.34 17.70 -2.50
CA PRO A 29 6.79 17.60 -2.48
C PRO A 29 7.19 16.17 -2.09
N ALA A 30 8.25 15.66 -2.70
CA ALA A 30 8.81 14.36 -2.36
C ALA A 30 9.32 14.41 -0.90
N GLY A 31 8.52 13.90 0.01
CA GLY A 31 8.73 13.87 1.44
C GLY A 31 9.03 12.47 1.97
N GLY A 32 9.00 11.45 1.10
CA GLY A 32 9.32 10.08 1.45
C GLY A 32 8.32 9.52 2.45
N ARG A 33 7.04 9.46 2.08
CA ARG A 33 5.98 8.87 2.91
C ARG A 33 5.11 7.97 2.05
N ILE A 34 5.13 6.69 2.37
CA ILE A 34 4.55 5.65 1.53
C ILE A 34 3.17 5.27 2.06
N LEU A 35 2.20 5.17 1.16
CA LEU A 35 0.89 4.62 1.39
C LEU A 35 0.76 3.26 0.69
N ALA A 36 0.71 2.17 1.44
CA ALA A 36 0.40 0.85 0.91
C ALA A 36 -1.11 0.61 0.98
N VAL A 37 -1.78 0.44 -0.16
CA VAL A 37 -3.23 0.18 -0.19
C VAL A 37 -3.49 -1.31 -0.38
N LEU A 38 -4.15 -1.91 0.61
CA LEU A 38 -4.50 -3.33 0.66
C LEU A 38 -6.01 -3.48 0.43
N THR A 39 -6.40 -4.38 -0.47
CA THR A 39 -7.78 -4.60 -0.91
C THR A 39 -8.40 -5.89 -0.32
N GLY A 40 -7.60 -6.68 0.40
CA GLY A 40 -7.90 -8.06 0.80
C GLY A 40 -7.53 -9.09 -0.26
N SER A 41 -6.87 -8.71 -1.35
CA SER A 41 -6.48 -9.62 -2.43
C SER A 41 -5.22 -10.43 -2.07
N ARG A 42 -4.94 -11.50 -2.84
CA ARG A 42 -3.67 -12.24 -2.72
C ARG A 42 -2.46 -11.38 -3.14
N ALA A 43 -2.65 -10.50 -4.13
CA ALA A 43 -1.64 -9.57 -4.62
C ALA A 43 -1.20 -8.51 -3.58
N ASP A 44 -1.97 -8.34 -2.50
CA ASP A 44 -1.61 -7.44 -1.41
C ASP A 44 -0.35 -7.89 -0.65
N ARG A 45 0.04 -9.17 -0.76
CA ARG A 45 1.31 -9.67 -0.21
C ARG A 45 2.50 -8.97 -0.87
N ASP A 46 2.45 -8.84 -2.20
CA ASP A 46 3.52 -8.21 -2.98
C ASP A 46 3.56 -6.70 -2.73
N VAL A 47 2.40 -6.06 -2.60
CA VAL A 47 2.28 -4.65 -2.20
C VAL A 47 2.91 -4.41 -0.83
N ALA A 48 2.57 -5.24 0.16
CA ALA A 48 3.11 -5.10 1.52
C ALA A 48 4.61 -5.34 1.57
N ALA A 49 5.11 -6.37 0.88
CA ALA A 49 6.53 -6.67 0.78
C ALA A 49 7.30 -5.54 0.11
N HIS A 50 6.80 -5.05 -1.04
CA HIS A 50 7.45 -3.96 -1.78
C HIS A 50 7.43 -2.65 -0.99
N ALA A 51 6.31 -2.30 -0.37
CA ALA A 51 6.20 -1.10 0.45
C ALA A 51 7.09 -1.17 1.70
N GLY A 52 7.13 -2.30 2.39
CA GLY A 52 7.99 -2.53 3.55
C GLY A 52 9.48 -2.43 3.20
N GLN A 53 9.90 -3.05 2.10
CA GLN A 53 11.28 -2.97 1.60
C GLN A 53 11.66 -1.56 1.14
N LEU A 54 10.75 -0.86 0.44
CA LEU A 54 11.00 0.51 -0.01
C LEU A 54 11.14 1.44 1.20
N ALA A 55 10.26 1.30 2.19
CA ALA A 55 10.31 2.08 3.42
C ALA A 55 11.59 1.82 4.23
N ALA A 56 11.98 0.55 4.39
CA ALA A 56 13.20 0.15 5.08
C ALA A 56 14.45 0.75 4.41
N ARG A 57 14.54 0.66 3.08
CA ARG A 57 15.68 1.16 2.30
C ARG A 57 15.83 2.68 2.34
N THR A 58 14.71 3.39 2.38
CA THR A 58 14.68 4.86 2.30
C THR A 58 14.54 5.55 3.65
N GLY A 59 14.33 4.79 4.74
CA GLY A 59 14.04 5.35 6.07
C GLY A 59 12.72 6.12 6.11
N THR A 60 11.76 5.77 5.25
CA THR A 60 10.52 6.52 5.07
C THR A 60 9.38 5.98 5.91
N LYS A 61 8.45 6.85 6.31
CA LYS A 61 7.28 6.43 7.09
C LYS A 61 6.30 5.67 6.20
N LEU A 62 5.84 4.53 6.69
CA LEU A 62 4.86 3.68 6.01
C LEU A 62 3.48 3.82 6.65
N THR A 63 2.47 4.03 5.82
CA THR A 63 1.06 3.92 6.20
C THR A 63 0.41 2.79 5.41
N ALA A 64 -0.13 1.79 6.10
CA ALA A 64 -0.92 0.72 5.51
C ALA A 64 -2.40 1.11 5.55
N ALA A 65 -3.05 1.15 4.39
CA ALA A 65 -4.45 1.48 4.25
C ALA A 65 -5.23 0.25 3.77
N VAL A 66 -6.21 -0.20 4.57
CA VAL A 66 -7.12 -1.26 4.14
C VAL A 66 -8.35 -0.65 3.47
N ALA A 67 -8.54 -0.96 2.19
CA ALA A 67 -9.64 -0.48 1.36
C ALA A 67 -10.85 -1.41 1.47
N LEU A 68 -11.88 -0.96 2.16
CA LEU A 68 -13.13 -1.70 2.37
C LEU A 68 -14.28 -1.02 1.64
N ARG A 69 -15.20 -1.81 1.10
CA ARG A 69 -16.41 -1.29 0.46
C ARG A 69 -17.37 -0.75 1.52
N SER A 70 -17.86 0.48 1.32
CA SER A 70 -18.92 1.02 2.17
C SER A 70 -20.23 0.26 1.95
N THR A 71 -20.89 -0.11 3.05
CA THR A 71 -22.21 -0.78 3.05
C THR A 71 -23.37 0.19 3.28
N GLY A 72 -23.20 1.50 3.01
CA GLY A 72 -24.25 2.52 3.15
C GLY A 72 -24.04 3.47 4.34
N TYR A 73 -25.09 4.10 4.86
CA TYR A 73 -25.15 4.84 6.14
C TYR A 73 -26.42 4.40 6.88
N SER A 74 -26.41 4.39 8.20
CA SER A 74 -27.59 4.12 9.03
C SER A 74 -27.71 5.25 10.04
N ILE A 75 -28.92 5.65 10.43
CA ILE A 75 -29.13 6.73 11.40
C ILE A 75 -28.97 6.22 12.85
N SER A 76 -29.02 4.90 13.06
CA SER A 76 -28.93 4.30 14.40
C SER A 76 -27.48 4.21 14.91
N ALA A 77 -27.23 4.76 16.10
CA ALA A 77 -25.94 4.71 16.77
C ALA A 77 -25.46 3.27 17.08
N LEU A 78 -26.39 2.37 17.44
CA LEU A 78 -26.06 0.96 17.68
C LEU A 78 -25.61 0.27 16.38
N LEU A 79 -26.30 0.52 15.27
CA LEU A 79 -25.91 0.00 13.97
C LEU A 79 -24.55 0.59 13.51
N HIS A 80 -24.26 1.83 13.85
CA HIS A 80 -22.94 2.43 13.62
C HIS A 80 -21.84 1.70 14.40
N LEU A 81 -22.05 1.42 15.68
CA LEU A 81 -21.06 0.74 16.52
C LEU A 81 -20.77 -0.68 16.03
N VAL A 82 -21.82 -1.47 15.78
CA VAL A 82 -21.70 -2.84 15.25
C VAL A 82 -20.95 -2.83 13.93
N ARG A 83 -21.24 -1.86 13.05
CA ARG A 83 -20.55 -1.71 11.79
C ARG A 83 -19.09 -1.31 11.93
N ALA A 84 -18.77 -0.38 12.84
CA ALA A 84 -17.38 0.01 13.09
C ALA A 84 -16.54 -1.19 13.56
N ARG A 85 -17.08 -2.00 14.47
CA ARG A 85 -16.44 -3.25 14.92
C ARG A 85 -16.24 -4.24 13.78
N ARG A 86 -17.26 -4.43 12.93
CA ARG A 86 -17.15 -5.30 11.76
C ARG A 86 -16.07 -4.83 10.79
N LEU A 87 -15.99 -3.53 10.51
CA LEU A 87 -14.96 -2.96 9.63
C LEU A 87 -13.56 -3.10 10.23
N ALA A 88 -13.41 -2.90 11.54
CA ALA A 88 -12.14 -3.13 12.24
C ALA A 88 -11.70 -4.59 12.11
N ALA A 89 -12.57 -5.55 12.44
CA ALA A 89 -12.26 -6.98 12.31
C ALA A 89 -11.91 -7.38 10.87
N GLN A 90 -12.59 -6.80 9.87
CA GLN A 90 -12.24 -7.01 8.46
C GLN A 90 -10.88 -6.41 8.10
N ALA A 91 -10.58 -5.21 8.58
CA ALA A 91 -9.29 -4.58 8.36
C ALA A 91 -8.15 -5.40 8.99
N ASP A 92 -8.35 -5.89 10.21
CA ASP A 92 -7.40 -6.74 10.93
C ASP A 92 -7.17 -8.07 10.19
N ALA A 93 -8.23 -8.70 9.68
CA ALA A 93 -8.11 -9.92 8.89
C ALA A 93 -7.31 -9.72 7.59
N VAL A 94 -7.41 -8.55 6.97
CA VAL A 94 -6.58 -8.20 5.79
C VAL A 94 -5.14 -7.92 6.21
N LEU A 95 -4.94 -7.17 7.29
CA LEU A 95 -3.64 -6.69 7.73
C LEU A 95 -2.78 -7.79 8.38
N ALA A 96 -3.38 -8.67 9.19
CA ALA A 96 -2.68 -9.65 10.01
C ALA A 96 -1.69 -10.53 9.22
N PRO A 97 -2.03 -11.08 8.04
CA PRO A 97 -1.09 -11.88 7.27
C PRO A 97 0.02 -11.09 6.56
N ARG A 98 0.00 -9.74 6.63
CA ARG A 98 0.98 -8.85 5.98
C ARG A 98 1.82 -8.06 6.98
N THR A 99 1.57 -8.22 8.28
CA THR A 99 2.27 -7.46 9.34
C THR A 99 3.78 -7.64 9.24
N GLU A 100 4.28 -8.87 9.13
CA GLU A 100 5.72 -9.15 9.04
C GLU A 100 6.41 -8.41 7.87
N ALA A 101 5.74 -8.35 6.72
CA ALA A 101 6.25 -7.64 5.56
C ALA A 101 6.27 -6.12 5.78
N LEU A 102 5.22 -5.57 6.41
CA LEU A 102 5.10 -4.15 6.71
C LEU A 102 6.06 -3.71 7.83
N THR A 103 6.30 -4.56 8.83
CA THR A 103 7.22 -4.27 9.94
C THR A 103 8.68 -4.21 9.51
N LYS A 104 9.03 -4.65 8.29
CA LYS A 104 10.36 -4.39 7.71
C LYS A 104 10.67 -2.90 7.62
N ALA A 105 9.65 -2.06 7.50
CA ALA A 105 9.77 -0.60 7.56
C ALA A 105 10.07 -0.05 8.97
N GLY A 106 10.12 -0.91 9.99
CA GLY A 106 10.03 -0.52 11.39
C GLY A 106 8.57 -0.29 11.79
N HIS A 107 8.26 0.93 12.24
CA HIS A 107 6.89 1.30 12.61
C HIS A 107 6.07 1.73 11.40
N TYR A 108 4.88 1.14 11.25
CA TYR A 108 3.89 1.57 10.27
C TYR A 108 2.59 1.98 10.96
N GLN A 109 1.88 2.93 10.35
CA GLN A 109 0.53 3.32 10.79
C GLN A 109 -0.52 2.55 9.98
N ALA A 110 -1.53 1.97 10.64
CA ALA A 110 -2.67 1.35 9.97
C ALA A 110 -3.86 2.32 9.90
N VAL A 111 -4.52 2.39 8.74
CA VAL A 111 -5.74 3.17 8.53
C VAL A 111 -6.76 2.36 7.71
N THR A 112 -8.04 2.59 7.94
CA THR A 112 -9.11 2.04 7.09
C THR A 112 -9.59 3.12 6.13
N VAL A 113 -9.79 2.76 4.87
CA VAL A 113 -10.40 3.63 3.86
C VAL A 113 -11.67 3.00 3.31
N LEU A 114 -12.77 3.76 3.37
CA LEU A 114 -14.05 3.33 2.83
C LEU A 114 -14.19 3.77 1.38
N LEU A 115 -14.37 2.79 0.50
CA LEU A 115 -14.68 3.01 -0.90
C LEU A 115 -16.18 3.20 -1.10
N PRO A 116 -16.61 3.97 -2.13
CA PRO A 116 -18.02 4.07 -2.50
C PRO A 116 -18.66 2.69 -2.68
N ALA A 117 -19.95 2.57 -2.34
CA ALA A 117 -20.67 1.30 -2.34
C ALA A 117 -20.76 0.63 -3.73
N ARG A 118 -20.54 1.35 -4.83
CA ARG A 118 -20.55 0.78 -6.19
C ARG A 118 -19.14 0.45 -6.72
N THR A 119 -18.11 0.64 -5.90
CA THR A 119 -16.73 0.36 -6.27
C THR A 119 -16.34 -1.05 -5.86
N ASN A 120 -15.80 -1.82 -6.81
CA ASN A 120 -15.16 -3.10 -6.52
C ASN A 120 -13.65 -2.88 -6.24
N PRO A 121 -13.19 -3.04 -4.97
CA PRO A 121 -11.79 -2.85 -4.62
C PRO A 121 -10.83 -3.79 -5.35
N TYR A 122 -11.31 -4.93 -5.86
CA TYR A 122 -10.48 -5.92 -6.55
C TYR A 122 -10.23 -5.59 -8.03
N HIS A 123 -10.95 -4.61 -8.60
CA HIS A 123 -10.76 -4.22 -10.00
C HIS A 123 -10.10 -2.85 -10.16
N ARG A 124 -10.52 -1.86 -9.37
CA ARG A 124 -10.04 -0.48 -9.49
C ARG A 124 -10.24 0.32 -8.23
N LEU A 125 -9.27 1.18 -7.91
CA LEU A 125 -9.34 2.09 -6.79
C LEU A 125 -9.74 3.50 -7.23
N PRO A 126 -10.64 4.19 -6.52
CA PRO A 126 -11.10 5.52 -6.89
C PRO A 126 -10.04 6.58 -6.54
N ALA A 127 -9.51 7.27 -7.55
CA ALA A 127 -8.46 8.27 -7.44
C ALA A 127 -8.79 9.37 -6.42
N ARG A 128 -10.03 9.86 -6.42
CA ARG A 128 -10.46 10.91 -5.48
C ARG A 128 -10.37 10.47 -4.02
N THR A 129 -10.74 9.23 -3.72
CA THR A 129 -10.66 8.66 -2.36
C THR A 129 -9.21 8.49 -1.93
N LEU A 130 -8.38 7.91 -2.81
CA LEU A 130 -6.95 7.73 -2.54
C LEU A 130 -6.22 9.06 -2.39
N ARG A 131 -6.55 10.06 -3.21
CA ARG A 131 -5.95 11.40 -3.11
C ARG A 131 -6.28 12.03 -1.76
N ARG A 132 -7.56 11.99 -1.34
CA ARG A 132 -7.97 12.50 -0.02
C ARG A 132 -7.26 11.77 1.11
N LEU A 133 -7.14 10.45 1.00
CA LEU A 133 -6.41 9.66 1.98
C LEU A 133 -4.94 10.07 2.04
N ALA A 134 -4.27 10.13 0.89
CA ALA A 134 -2.89 10.57 0.80
C ALA A 134 -2.68 11.99 1.34
N HIS A 135 -3.66 12.88 1.14
CA HIS A 135 -3.64 14.20 1.77
C HIS A 135 -3.69 14.11 3.30
N ARG A 136 -4.61 13.31 3.84
CA ARG A 136 -4.81 13.13 5.28
C ARG A 136 -3.64 12.43 5.98
N THR A 137 -3.02 11.45 5.33
CA THR A 137 -1.89 10.68 5.87
C THR A 137 -0.54 11.30 5.55
N HIS A 138 -0.55 12.41 4.82
CA HIS A 138 0.63 13.08 4.34
C HIS A 138 1.57 12.21 3.49
N THR A 139 1.04 11.29 2.69
CA THR A 139 1.85 10.41 1.81
C THR A 139 2.03 10.99 0.42
N ASP A 140 3.18 10.79 -0.20
CA ASP A 140 3.56 11.26 -1.54
C ASP A 140 3.72 10.10 -2.55
N THR A 141 3.88 8.88 -2.06
CA THR A 141 3.95 7.65 -2.85
C THR A 141 2.79 6.73 -2.46
N VAL A 142 2.08 6.18 -3.44
CA VAL A 142 1.01 5.21 -3.24
C VAL A 142 1.33 3.92 -3.97
N ILE A 143 1.28 2.80 -3.26
CA ILE A 143 1.55 1.46 -3.77
C ILE A 143 0.27 0.64 -3.66
N THR A 144 -0.15 0.02 -4.77
CA THR A 144 -1.44 -0.68 -4.87
C THR A 144 -1.32 -1.96 -5.70
N SER A 145 -2.22 -2.92 -5.49
CA SER A 145 -2.30 -4.18 -6.27
C SER A 145 -3.22 -4.07 -7.49
N VAL A 146 -3.96 -2.97 -7.62
CA VAL A 146 -4.95 -2.74 -8.67
C VAL A 146 -4.85 -1.30 -9.18
N PRO A 147 -5.19 -1.03 -10.45
CA PRO A 147 -5.04 0.31 -11.03
C PRO A 147 -5.95 1.36 -10.35
N ILE A 148 -5.48 2.60 -10.33
CA ILE A 148 -6.22 3.78 -9.88
C ILE A 148 -7.05 4.37 -11.03
N HIS A 149 -8.31 4.74 -10.76
CA HIS A 149 -9.27 5.26 -11.74
C HIS A 149 -9.97 6.55 -11.26
N PRO A 150 -10.16 7.57 -12.12
CA PRO A 150 -9.66 7.67 -13.49
C PRO A 150 -8.12 7.79 -13.55
N PRO A 151 -7.48 7.33 -14.63
CA PRO A 151 -6.03 7.41 -14.78
C PRO A 151 -5.57 8.88 -14.89
N GLY A 152 -4.36 9.16 -14.42
CA GLY A 152 -3.63 10.41 -14.70
C GLY A 152 -4.12 11.68 -13.99
N SER A 153 -5.30 11.70 -13.37
CA SER A 153 -5.84 12.96 -12.85
C SER A 153 -5.04 13.51 -11.66
N HIS A 154 -4.53 12.62 -10.79
CA HIS A 154 -3.83 13.01 -9.55
C HIS A 154 -2.65 12.09 -9.17
N PHE A 155 -2.33 11.15 -10.05
CA PHE A 155 -1.36 10.10 -9.80
C PHE A 155 -0.54 9.88 -11.06
N THR A 156 0.78 10.00 -10.91
CA THR A 156 1.72 9.66 -11.97
C THR A 156 2.24 8.27 -11.68
N ARG A 157 2.01 7.32 -12.60
CA ARG A 157 2.56 5.96 -12.45
C ARG A 157 4.08 6.03 -12.52
N LEU A 158 4.73 5.50 -11.50
CA LEU A 158 6.18 5.36 -11.43
C LEU A 158 6.57 3.95 -11.91
N ARG A 159 7.80 3.82 -12.41
CA ARG A 159 8.40 2.48 -12.55
C ARG A 159 8.58 1.90 -11.13
N PRO A 160 8.35 0.59 -10.92
CA PRO A 160 8.50 -0.04 -9.61
C PRO A 160 9.92 0.11 -9.02
N ASP A 161 10.93 0.35 -9.86
CA ASP A 161 12.32 0.57 -9.44
C ASP A 161 12.70 2.06 -9.33
N HIS A 162 11.75 2.99 -9.51
CA HIS A 162 12.08 4.41 -9.43
C HIS A 162 12.39 4.78 -7.98
N PRO A 163 13.63 5.24 -7.66
CA PRO A 163 13.91 5.76 -6.35
C PRO A 163 13.08 7.02 -6.17
N CYS A 164 12.03 6.94 -5.34
CA CYS A 164 11.31 8.13 -4.90
C CYS A 164 12.31 9.01 -4.12
N ALA A 165 12.88 9.99 -4.83
CA ALA A 165 13.72 11.06 -4.33
C ALA A 165 14.83 10.62 -3.36
N VAL A 166 15.94 10.16 -3.94
CA VAL A 166 17.24 10.41 -3.30
C VAL A 166 17.32 11.94 -3.12
N ARG A 167 17.20 12.39 -1.87
CA ARG A 167 17.78 13.67 -1.50
C ARG A 167 19.27 13.52 -1.72
N ASP A 168 19.77 14.09 -2.79
CA ASP A 168 21.08 14.72 -2.77
C ASP A 168 21.04 15.76 -1.65
N ARG A 169 21.33 15.32 -0.42
CA ARG A 169 22.00 16.19 0.52
C ARG A 169 23.47 16.18 0.12
N THR A 170 23.77 16.91 -0.95
CA THR A 170 25.06 17.55 -1.08
C THR A 170 25.12 18.54 0.08
N HIS A 171 25.62 18.11 1.24
CA HIS A 171 26.28 19.03 2.14
C HIS A 171 27.52 19.48 1.38
N ALA A 172 27.36 20.57 0.63
CA ALA A 172 28.47 21.36 0.16
C ALA A 172 29.31 21.67 1.40
N GLY A 173 30.56 21.21 1.36
CA GLY A 173 31.55 21.58 2.37
C GLY A 173 31.66 23.09 2.39
N THR A 174 31.29 23.68 3.52
CA THR A 174 31.76 25.00 3.87
C THR A 174 33.23 24.83 4.22
N ALA A 175 34.09 25.27 3.31
CA ALA A 175 35.51 25.45 3.57
C ALA A 175 35.67 26.59 4.59
N ASP A 176 36.42 26.32 5.65
CA ASP A 176 37.05 27.34 6.48
C ASP A 176 38.04 28.18 5.65
N PRO A 177 38.17 29.47 5.99
CA PRO A 177 39.48 30.10 6.17
C PRO A 177 39.82 30.31 7.64
#